data_AF-A0A0S4TUY4-F1
#
_entry.id   AF-A0A0S4TUY4-F1
#
_cell.length_a   1.000
_cell.length_b   1.000
_cell.length_c   1.000
_cell.angle_alpha   90.00
_cell.angle_beta   90.00
_cell.angle_gamma   90.00
#
_symmetry.space_group_name_H-M   'P 1'
#
loop_
_entity.id
_entity.type
_entity.pdbx_description
1 polymer ?
#
loop_
_entity_poly.entity_id
_entity_poly.type
_entity_poly.pdbx_seq_one_letter_code
_entity_poly.pdbx_strand_id
1 'polypeptide(L)'
;MITRGSRTGRLTLQYAKVMYLLDRFRRINLNLLLVFDALHRHGSVVAAANELAMSSSAVSHVLARLRDAMSDELFVRCEPDPRQPHRFHDPTGKGRTAGECSRPALRRLGQTFSRCRRDSPRA
;
A
#
# COMPACT_ATOMS: atom_id res chain seq x y z
N MET A 1 5.74 -21.87 46.93
CA MET A 1 5.73 -22.59 45.65
C MET A 1 5.43 -21.61 44.53
N ILE A 2 6.40 -21.29 43.68
CA ILE A 2 6.25 -20.33 42.57
C ILE A 2 6.05 -21.11 41.28
N THR A 3 4.84 -21.11 40.72
CA THR A 3 4.60 -21.57 39.35
C THR A 3 5.03 -20.49 38.36
N ARG A 4 6.30 -20.55 37.93
CA ARG A 4 6.83 -19.78 36.79
C ARG A 4 6.22 -20.32 35.50
N GLY A 5 5.02 -19.85 35.16
CA GLY A 5 4.44 -20.02 33.83
C GLY A 5 5.37 -19.42 32.77
N SER A 6 5.84 -20.29 31.87
CA SER A 6 6.79 -20.03 30.80
C SER A 6 6.54 -18.73 30.02
N ARG A 7 7.34 -17.69 30.29
CA ARG A 7 7.49 -16.52 29.39
C ARG A 7 8.00 -16.93 28.00
N THR A 8 8.70 -18.06 27.91
CA THR A 8 9.31 -18.59 26.69
C THR A 8 8.30 -18.92 25.60
N GLY A 9 7.18 -19.59 25.93
CA GLY A 9 6.16 -19.96 24.93
C GLY A 9 5.40 -18.76 24.34
N ARG A 10 5.27 -17.67 25.11
CA ARG A 10 4.60 -16.43 24.66
C ARG A 10 5.49 -15.61 23.71
N LEU A 11 6.81 -15.63 23.93
CA LEU A 11 7.80 -14.98 23.06
C LEU A 11 7.91 -15.69 21.69
N THR A 12 7.96 -17.03 21.66
CA THR A 12 8.04 -17.79 20.39
C THR A 12 6.83 -17.52 19.49
N LEU A 13 5.63 -17.43 20.07
CA LEU A 13 4.40 -17.12 19.33
C LEU A 13 4.38 -15.66 18.82
N GLN A 14 4.93 -14.72 19.59
CA GLN A 14 5.03 -13.32 19.20
C GLN A 14 6.03 -13.12 18.06
N TYR A 15 7.19 -13.79 18.10
CA TYR A 15 8.14 -13.80 16.99
C TYR A 15 7.58 -14.52 15.76
N ALA A 16 6.85 -15.62 15.91
CA ALA A 16 6.19 -16.30 14.80
C ALA A 16 5.12 -15.40 14.13
N LYS A 17 4.34 -14.64 14.92
CA LYS A 17 3.36 -13.67 14.39
C LYS A 17 4.04 -12.52 13.67
N VAL A 18 5.15 -12.01 14.20
CA VAL A 18 5.97 -10.98 13.56
C VAL A 18 6.67 -11.51 12.30
N MET A 19 7.19 -12.74 12.30
CA MET A 19 7.75 -13.42 11.12
C MET A 19 6.68 -13.69 10.05
N TYR A 20 5.47 -14.09 10.43
CA TYR A 20 4.34 -14.29 9.52
C TYR A 20 3.84 -12.97 8.92
N LEU A 21 3.81 -11.90 9.72
CA LEU A 21 3.55 -10.54 9.23
C LEU A 21 4.66 -10.08 8.28
N LEU A 22 5.93 -10.32 8.63
CA LEU A 22 7.09 -9.98 7.79
C LEU A 22 7.11 -10.77 6.48
N ASP A 23 6.65 -12.04 6.44
CA ASP A 23 6.51 -12.80 5.19
C ASP A 23 5.39 -12.22 4.31
N ARG A 24 4.25 -11.80 4.90
CA ARG A 24 3.22 -11.05 4.17
C ARG A 24 3.76 -9.74 3.61
N PHE A 25 4.56 -8.99 4.37
CA PHE A 25 5.15 -7.73 3.91
C PHE A 25 6.28 -7.93 2.89
N ARG A 26 7.07 -9.00 2.99
CA ARG A 26 8.12 -9.34 2.00
C ARG A 26 7.55 -9.63 0.62
N ARG A 27 6.35 -10.19 0.53
CA ARG A 27 5.64 -10.44 -0.74
C ARG A 27 4.89 -9.22 -1.27
N ILE A 28 4.58 -8.25 -0.41
CA ILE A 28 3.97 -6.97 -0.78
C ILE A 28 5.09 -6.02 -1.20
N ASN A 29 5.33 -5.95 -2.51
CA ASN A 29 6.20 -4.93 -3.08
C ASN A 29 5.64 -3.54 -2.72
N LEU A 30 6.44 -2.64 -2.14
CA LEU A 30 6.01 -1.28 -1.77
C LEU A 30 5.45 -0.51 -2.98
N ASN A 31 5.87 -0.87 -4.19
CA ASN A 31 5.29 -0.34 -5.43
C ASN A 31 3.79 -0.63 -5.54
N LEU A 32 3.30 -1.74 -4.95
CA LEU A 32 1.86 -2.04 -4.90
C LEU A 32 1.11 -0.95 -4.14
N LEU A 33 1.60 -0.54 -2.97
CA LEU A 33 0.95 0.50 -2.16
C LEU A 33 1.04 1.89 -2.81
N LEU A 34 2.15 2.20 -3.48
CA LEU A 34 2.33 3.47 -4.18
C LEU A 34 1.43 3.59 -5.41
N VAL A 35 1.37 2.54 -6.24
CA VAL A 35 0.45 2.47 -7.39
C VAL A 35 -1.00 2.59 -6.94
N PHE A 36 -1.35 1.89 -5.86
CA PHE A 36 -2.68 1.97 -5.29
C PHE A 36 -3.06 3.39 -4.85
N ASP A 37 -2.20 4.09 -4.09
CA ASP A 37 -2.48 5.48 -3.69
C ASP A 37 -2.56 6.44 -4.88
N ALA A 38 -1.67 6.29 -5.87
CA ALA A 38 -1.68 7.11 -7.07
C ALA A 38 -2.99 6.91 -7.87
N LEU A 39 -3.42 5.65 -8.06
CA LEU A 39 -4.71 5.32 -8.68
C LEU A 39 -5.88 5.88 -7.88
N HIS A 40 -5.83 5.80 -6.55
CA HIS A 40 -6.89 6.34 -5.70
C HIS A 40 -6.97 7.88 -5.75
N ARG A 41 -5.87 8.58 -6.04
CA ARG A 41 -5.87 10.05 -6.22
C ARG A 41 -6.36 10.47 -7.60
N HIS A 42 -5.84 9.84 -8.65
CA HIS A 42 -6.10 10.27 -10.03
C HIS A 42 -7.29 9.58 -10.68
N GLY A 43 -7.59 8.35 -10.28
CA GLY A 43 -8.54 7.47 -10.95
C GLY A 43 -8.21 7.24 -12.43
N SER A 44 -6.93 7.27 -12.79
CA SER A 44 -6.43 7.01 -14.13
C SER A 44 -5.10 6.27 -14.07
N VAL A 45 -5.02 5.13 -14.76
CA VAL A 45 -3.80 4.31 -14.87
C VAL A 45 -2.67 5.10 -15.52
N VAL A 46 -2.98 5.89 -16.55
CA VAL A 46 -1.98 6.70 -17.27
C VAL A 46 -1.44 7.81 -16.38
N ALA A 47 -2.32 8.51 -15.66
CA ALA A 47 -1.89 9.57 -14.74
C ALA A 47 -1.04 9.01 -13.58
N ALA A 48 -1.43 7.86 -13.03
CA ALA A 48 -0.65 7.18 -11.99
C ALA A 48 0.72 6.70 -12.50
N ALA A 49 0.78 6.16 -13.72
CA ALA A 49 2.02 5.74 -14.36
C ALA A 49 3.00 6.92 -14.54
N ASN A 50 2.48 8.06 -15.03
CA ASN A 50 3.26 9.27 -15.19
C ASN A 50 3.79 9.81 -13.86
N GLU A 51 2.97 9.84 -12.80
CA GLU A 51 3.42 10.30 -11.48
C GLU A 51 4.55 9.41 -10.91
N LEU A 52 4.40 8.09 -11.06
CA LEU A 52 5.34 7.12 -10.49
C LEU A 52 6.57 6.86 -11.37
N ALA A 53 6.70 7.55 -12.51
CA ALA A 53 7.70 7.28 -13.54
C ALA A 53 7.75 5.78 -13.94
N MET A 54 6.58 5.18 -14.07
CA MET A 54 6.39 3.78 -14.46
C MET A 54 5.72 3.70 -15.84
N SER A 55 5.85 2.56 -16.53
CA SER A 55 5.01 2.29 -17.69
C SER A 55 3.58 1.94 -17.26
N SER A 56 2.59 2.27 -18.10
CA SER A 56 1.19 1.87 -17.88
C SER A 56 1.02 0.34 -17.75
N SER A 57 1.87 -0.45 -18.42
CA SER A 57 1.90 -1.91 -18.29
C SER A 57 2.38 -2.37 -16.91
N ALA A 58 3.40 -1.71 -16.35
CA ALA A 58 3.88 -1.99 -14.99
C ALA A 58 2.82 -1.66 -13.93
N VAL A 59 2.14 -0.51 -14.09
CA VAL A 59 1.01 -0.12 -13.22
C VAL A 59 -0.14 -1.13 -13.31
N SER A 60 -0.50 -1.56 -14.53
CA SER A 60 -1.57 -2.56 -14.74
C SER A 60 -1.21 -3.91 -14.13
N HIS A 61 0.05 -4.34 -14.26
CA HIS A 61 0.53 -5.59 -13.66
C HIS A 61 0.49 -5.53 -12.13
N VAL A 62 0.90 -4.41 -11.53
CA VAL A 62 0.80 -4.17 -10.10
C VAL A 62 -0.66 -4.18 -9.63
N LEU A 63 -1.56 -3.54 -10.37
CA LEU A 63 -2.98 -3.51 -10.06
C LEU A 63 -3.60 -4.92 -10.11
N ALA A 64 -3.25 -5.74 -11.12
CA ALA A 64 -3.71 -7.12 -11.19
C ALA A 64 -3.30 -7.92 -9.93
N ARG A 65 -2.04 -7.79 -9.50
CA ARG A 65 -1.56 -8.45 -8.28
C ARG A 65 -2.26 -7.97 -7.01
N LEU A 66 -2.62 -6.69 -6.94
CA LEU A 66 -3.41 -6.15 -5.83
C LEU A 66 -4.82 -6.72 -5.81
N ARG A 67 -5.44 -6.87 -6.98
CA ARG A 67 -6.77 -7.47 -7.11
C ARG A 67 -6.78 -8.91 -6.64
N ASP A 68 -5.79 -9.69 -7.05
CA ASP A 68 -5.63 -11.07 -6.61
C ASP A 68 -5.43 -11.16 -5.07
N ALA A 69 -4.55 -10.32 -4.53
CA ALA A 69 -4.22 -10.32 -3.11
C ALA A 69 -5.38 -9.88 -2.21
N MET A 70 -6.26 -9.00 -2.69
CA MET A 70 -7.42 -8.50 -1.93
C MET A 70 -8.74 -9.19 -2.31
N SER A 71 -8.71 -10.04 -3.34
CA SER A 71 -9.88 -10.67 -3.96
C SER A 71 -10.99 -9.63 -4.21
N ASP A 72 -10.62 -8.54 -4.87
CA ASP A 72 -11.48 -7.38 -5.16
C ASP A 72 -10.93 -6.61 -6.36
N GLU A 73 -11.79 -6.05 -7.21
CA GLU A 73 -11.36 -5.26 -8.37
C GLU A 73 -10.64 -3.96 -7.97
N LEU A 74 -10.86 -3.48 -6.74
CA LEU A 74 -10.37 -2.24 -6.11
C LEU A 74 -10.80 -0.95 -6.81
N PHE A 75 -10.77 -0.94 -8.14
CA PHE A 75 -11.19 0.15 -9.00
C PHE A 75 -11.97 -0.39 -10.18
N VAL A 76 -13.18 0.15 -10.40
CA VAL A 76 -14.05 -0.16 -11.52
C VAL A 76 -14.08 1.00 -12.50
N ARG A 77 -14.28 0.70 -13.78
CA ARG A 77 -14.40 1.74 -14.80
C ARG A 77 -15.70 2.52 -14.58
N CYS A 78 -15.60 3.84 -14.57
CA CYS A 78 -16.74 4.74 -14.39
C CYS A 78 -16.95 5.58 -15.65
N GLU A 79 -18.17 6.11 -15.80
CA GLU A 79 -18.44 7.13 -16.80
C GLU A 79 -17.68 8.41 -16.45
N PRO A 80 -17.22 9.19 -17.44
CA PRO A 80 -16.54 10.45 -17.18
C PRO A 80 -17.45 11.43 -16.45
N ASP A 81 -17.05 11.86 -15.26
CA ASP A 81 -17.73 12.95 -14.53
C ASP A 81 -17.33 14.29 -15.19
N PRO A 82 -18.29 15.14 -15.60
CA PRO A 82 -18.00 16.47 -16.11
C PRO A 82 -17.14 17.33 -15.17
N ARG A 83 -17.18 17.07 -13.86
CA ARG A 83 -16.34 17.75 -12.85
C ARG A 83 -14.94 17.16 -12.73
N GLN A 84 -14.71 15.95 -13.24
CA GLN A 84 -13.44 15.21 -13.18
C GLN A 84 -13.17 14.48 -14.51
N PRO A 85 -12.90 15.21 -15.62
CA PRO A 85 -12.82 14.64 -16.97
C PRO A 85 -11.64 13.68 -17.17
N HIS A 86 -10.67 13.65 -16.26
CA HIS A 86 -9.48 12.80 -16.33
C HIS A 86 -9.58 11.53 -15.49
N ARG A 87 -10.72 11.33 -14.82
CA ARG A 87 -10.99 10.19 -13.94
C ARG A 87 -11.80 9.15 -14.71
N PHE A 88 -11.24 7.96 -14.85
CA PHE A 88 -11.84 6.84 -15.57
C PHE A 88 -12.09 5.62 -14.68
N HIS A 89 -11.64 5.69 -13.43
CA HIS A 89 -11.72 4.61 -12.46
C HIS A 89 -12.18 5.12 -11.10
N ASP A 90 -13.18 4.45 -10.54
CA ASP A 90 -13.69 4.71 -9.20
C ASP A 90 -13.42 3.53 -8.27
N PRO A 91 -13.05 3.81 -6.99
CA PRO A 91 -12.76 2.75 -6.05
C PRO A 91 -14.03 1.98 -5.66
N THR A 92 -13.89 0.67 -5.49
CA THR A 92 -14.90 -0.17 -4.85
C THR A 92 -15.03 0.18 -3.36
N GLY A 93 -16.00 -0.40 -2.66
CA GLY A 93 -16.11 -0.22 -1.19
C GLY A 93 -14.84 -0.63 -0.45
N LYS A 94 -14.22 -1.77 -0.83
CA LYS A 94 -12.93 -2.20 -0.30
C LYS A 94 -11.80 -1.27 -0.75
N GLY A 95 -11.78 -0.86 -2.02
CA GLY A 95 -10.79 0.08 -2.54
C GLY A 95 -10.78 1.41 -1.78
N ARG A 96 -11.96 1.95 -1.46
CA ARG A 96 -12.09 3.18 -0.68
C ARG A 96 -11.54 3.00 0.74
N THR A 97 -11.96 1.93 1.42
CA THR A 97 -11.52 1.61 2.78
C THR A 97 -9.99 1.39 2.83
N ALA A 98 -9.44 0.68 1.86
CA ALA A 98 -8.00 0.45 1.76
C ALA A 98 -7.23 1.76 1.49
N GLY A 99 -7.79 2.67 0.68
CA GLY A 99 -7.24 4.02 0.44
C GLY A 99 -7.17 4.85 1.72
N GLU A 100 -8.27 4.91 2.46
CA GLU A 100 -8.38 5.64 3.72
C GLU A 100 -7.40 5.12 4.79
N CYS A 101 -7.27 3.79 4.92
CA CYS A 101 -6.38 3.16 5.88
C CYS A 101 -4.89 3.27 5.52
N SER A 102 -4.54 3.21 4.23
CA SER A 102 -3.14 3.17 3.78
C SER A 102 -2.47 4.55 3.74
N ARG A 103 -3.21 5.61 3.44
CA ARG A 103 -2.68 6.97 3.31
C ARG A 103 -1.92 7.50 4.54
N PRO A 104 -2.47 7.41 5.77
CA PRO A 104 -1.75 7.87 6.96
C PRO A 104 -0.43 7.11 7.16
N ALA A 105 -0.39 5.82 6.83
CA ALA A 105 0.80 4.99 6.93
C ALA A 105 1.88 5.40 5.93
N LEU A 106 1.51 5.56 4.64
CA LEU A 106 2.42 6.03 3.60
C LEU A 106 2.97 7.44 3.90
N ARG A 107 2.11 8.34 4.37
CA ARG A 107 2.52 9.69 4.80
C ARG A 107 3.53 9.62 5.93
N ARG A 108 3.29 8.78 6.94
CA ARG A 108 4.19 8.63 8.09
C ARG A 108 5.53 8.04 7.67
N LEU A 109 5.54 7.04 6.79
CA LEU A 109 6.78 6.49 6.21
C LEU A 109 7.57 7.56 5.45
N GLY A 110 6.91 8.33 4.58
CA GLY A 110 7.55 9.42 3.84
C GLY A 110 8.14 10.51 4.74
N GLN A 111 7.45 10.85 5.83
CA GLN A 111 7.95 11.79 6.85
C GLN A 111 9.19 11.25 7.57
N THR A 112 9.19 9.97 7.94
CA THR A 112 10.35 9.31 8.57
C THR A 112 11.56 9.37 7.65
N PHE A 113 11.43 8.94 6.39
CA PHE A 113 12.55 8.99 5.44
C PHE A 113 13.03 10.42 5.18
N SER A 114 12.12 11.39 5.10
CA SER A 114 12.47 12.81 4.93
C SER A 114 13.23 13.39 6.13
N ARG A 115 12.94 12.93 7.35
CA ARG A 115 13.69 13.29 8.56
C ARG A 115 15.10 12.68 8.51
N CYS A 116 15.20 11.36 8.29
CA CYS A 116 16.48 10.68 8.18
C CYS A 116 17.39 11.27 7.10
N ARG A 117 16.84 11.70 5.96
CA ARG A 117 17.63 12.34 4.88
C ARG A 117 18.12 13.75 5.25
N ARG A 118 17.38 14.49 6.09
CA ARG A 118 17.81 15.81 6.57
C ARG A 118 18.86 15.73 7.68
N ASP A 119 18.79 14.69 8.49
CA ASP A 119 19.72 14.43 9.60
C ASP A 119 21.02 13.74 9.14
N SER A 120 21.16 13.46 7.84
CA SER A 120 22.43 12.99 7.27
C SER A 120 23.47 14.11 7.34
N PRO A 121 24.60 13.93 8.05
CA PRO A 121 25.67 14.92 8.04
C PRO A 121 26.18 15.04 6.60
N ARG A 122 26.18 16.26 6.07
CA ARG A 122 26.87 16.55 4.80
C ARG A 122 28.35 16.23 5.02
N ALA A 123 28.81 15.14 4.40
CA ALA A 123 30.24 14.89 4.22
C ALA A 123 30.81 15.87 3.19
#